data_AF-A0A146K9M2-F1
#
_entry.id   AF-A0A146K9M2-F1
#
_cell.length_a   1.000
_cell.length_b   1.000
_cell.length_c   1.000
_cell.angle_alpha   90.00
_cell.angle_beta   90.00
_cell.angle_gamma   90.00
#
_symmetry.space_group_name_H-M   'P 1'
#
loop_
_entity.id
_entity.type
_entity.pdbx_description
1 polymer ?
#
loop_
_entity_poly.entity_id
_entity_poly.type
_entity_poly.pdbx_seq_one_letter_code
_entity_poly.pdbx_strand_id
1 'polypeptide(L)'
;SCFMYTYNNDNKNTEEYVDIRRINALIFRVGQTVNSRSQKQFQQLQPLHHNYTPAEISCQNMRIGHFPTWKCQASDSGVNLTDYTIECEGKNGENDPFVLRNSCFIRYRAIFNPNTMKHFQNDNYQEYYKSYQQYNQFFDNGIFRQQSQLAPIRLRDVSLLYFQKNQLTTSRRNEVYQSMQPSANNFYEPSEVLCRNIGFDGQTVMWECRASIENKNYHFKTAHVSCEGWNGAGDSEIVPGSCVLEYEIGPISQDSGLFGIILITVVVCMILFCVCTGKCRNNGNYNQYNAPYVKQPNVVHHIHHNTDYREKKKKEDEDEKKKRESTIAKTSVR
;
A
#
# COMPACT_ATOMS: atom_id res chain seq x y z
N SER A 1 13.29 34.31 -3.22
CA SER A 1 12.41 35.44 -3.57
C SER A 1 10.98 35.12 -3.16
N CYS A 2 10.32 36.12 -2.56
CA CYS A 2 9.09 36.07 -1.76
C CYS A 2 7.84 35.45 -2.42
N PHE A 3 6.92 35.01 -1.57
CA PHE A 3 5.55 34.57 -1.86
C PHE A 3 4.78 35.57 -2.76
N MET A 4 4.15 35.07 -3.83
CA MET A 4 3.06 35.77 -4.51
C MET A 4 1.73 35.15 -4.10
N TYR A 5 0.94 35.90 -3.34
CA TYR A 5 -0.51 35.76 -3.33
C TYR A 5 -1.03 36.57 -4.52
N THR A 6 -1.84 36.00 -5.41
CA THR A 6 -2.64 36.81 -6.33
C THR A 6 -3.84 37.37 -5.55
N TYR A 7 -3.63 38.51 -4.89
CA TYR A 7 -4.71 39.37 -4.41
C TYR A 7 -4.83 40.52 -5.41
N ASN A 8 -5.87 40.51 -6.23
CA ASN A 8 -6.27 41.69 -6.98
C ASN A 8 -6.90 42.67 -5.99
N ASN A 9 -6.08 43.51 -5.36
CA ASN A 9 -6.40 44.92 -5.18
C ASN A 9 -5.21 45.69 -4.62
N ASP A 10 -4.89 46.76 -5.32
CA ASP A 10 -4.02 47.84 -4.91
C ASP A 10 -4.42 48.37 -3.51
N ASN A 11 -3.60 48.09 -2.50
CA ASN A 11 -3.26 49.06 -1.46
C ASN A 11 -2.12 48.55 -0.57
N LYS A 12 -1.01 49.30 -0.58
CA LYS A 12 0.13 49.15 0.31
C LYS A 12 -0.26 49.51 1.75
N ASN A 13 -0.83 48.55 2.47
CA ASN A 13 -0.78 48.51 3.93
C ASN A 13 -0.42 47.08 4.34
N THR A 14 0.77 46.91 4.88
CA THR A 14 1.29 45.64 5.41
C THR A 14 0.57 45.32 6.72
N GLU A 15 -0.68 44.86 6.63
CA GLU A 15 -1.38 44.36 7.81
C GLU A 15 -0.65 43.12 8.35
N GLU A 16 -0.18 43.24 9.59
CA GLU A 16 0.52 42.21 10.37
C GLU A 16 -0.36 40.95 10.55
N TYR A 17 -1.68 41.17 10.62
CA TYR A 17 -2.70 40.13 10.73
C TYR A 17 -3.49 40.02 9.44
N VAL A 18 -3.96 38.82 9.13
CA VAL A 18 -4.79 38.52 7.97
C VAL A 18 -6.03 37.77 8.41
N ASP A 19 -7.18 38.10 7.82
CA ASP A 19 -8.40 37.32 8.04
C ASP A 19 -8.28 35.97 7.31
N ILE A 20 -8.12 34.88 8.06
CA ILE A 20 -7.91 33.52 7.54
C ILE A 20 -9.05 33.06 6.63
N ARG A 21 -10.26 33.60 6.83
CA ARG A 21 -11.46 33.26 6.04
C ARG A 21 -11.40 33.82 4.62
N ARG A 22 -10.51 34.78 4.37
CA ARG A 22 -10.27 35.40 3.05
C ARG A 22 -9.07 34.80 2.33
N ILE A 23 -8.37 33.84 2.93
CA ILE A 23 -7.22 33.18 2.31
C ILE A 23 -7.72 32.09 1.37
N ASN A 24 -7.35 32.20 0.09
CA ASN A 24 -7.74 31.24 -0.94
C ASN A 24 -6.87 29.97 -0.91
N ALA A 25 -5.58 30.13 -0.62
CA ALA A 25 -4.64 29.03 -0.58
C ALA A 25 -3.47 29.30 0.38
N LEU A 26 -2.90 28.22 0.90
CA LEU A 26 -1.65 28.22 1.67
C LEU A 26 -0.66 27.29 0.98
N ILE A 27 0.61 27.68 1.00
CA ILE A 27 1.71 26.89 0.42
C ILE A 27 2.78 26.78 1.48
N PHE A 28 3.12 25.55 1.85
CA PHE A 28 4.15 25.22 2.82
C PHE A 28 5.34 24.60 2.10
N ARG A 29 6.56 25.07 2.38
CA ARG A 29 7.77 24.62 1.69
C ARG A 29 8.80 24.11 2.67
N VAL A 30 9.61 23.15 2.21
CA VAL A 30 10.73 22.63 2.97
C VAL A 30 11.72 23.75 3.33
N GLY A 31 12.19 23.75 4.58
CA GLY A 31 13.14 24.72 5.11
C GLY A 31 12.55 26.10 5.46
N GLN A 32 11.26 26.32 5.27
CA GLN A 32 10.60 27.57 5.69
C GLN A 32 10.12 27.48 7.14
N THR A 33 10.33 28.56 7.89
CA THR A 33 9.88 28.70 9.28
C THR A 33 8.61 29.55 9.39
N VAL A 34 7.88 29.40 10.49
CA VAL A 34 6.74 30.27 10.81
C VAL A 34 7.16 31.55 11.53
N ASN A 35 6.37 32.60 11.36
CA ASN A 35 6.37 33.75 12.25
C ASN A 35 5.65 33.39 13.56
N SER A 36 6.18 33.80 14.71
CA SER A 36 5.50 33.65 16.00
C SER A 36 5.76 34.80 16.95
N ARG A 37 4.75 35.22 17.72
CA ARG A 37 4.92 36.20 18.81
C ARG A 37 5.66 35.61 20.01
N SER A 38 5.59 34.30 20.18
CA SER A 38 6.26 33.56 21.28
C SER A 38 7.76 33.31 21.04
N GLN A 39 8.32 33.82 19.93
CA GLN A 39 9.72 33.63 19.49
C GLN A 39 10.16 32.16 19.31
N LYS A 40 9.25 31.19 19.31
CA LYS A 40 9.54 29.81 18.93
C LYS A 40 9.55 29.70 17.40
N GLN A 41 10.73 29.77 16.79
CA GLN A 41 10.88 29.43 15.38
C GLN A 41 10.81 27.92 15.21
N PHE A 42 9.86 27.46 14.38
CA PHE A 42 9.78 26.08 13.97
C PHE A 42 9.36 25.98 12.50
N GLN A 43 9.57 24.80 11.92
CA GLN A 43 9.34 24.55 10.50
C GLN A 43 7.84 24.54 10.16
N GLN A 44 7.50 25.08 8.99
CA GLN A 44 6.13 25.08 8.45
C GLN A 44 5.59 23.66 8.20
N LEU A 45 6.47 22.73 7.79
CA LEU A 45 6.13 21.34 7.55
C LEU A 45 6.48 20.51 8.80
N GLN A 46 5.48 19.89 9.42
CA GLN A 46 5.65 19.04 10.59
C GLN A 46 5.10 17.62 10.32
N PRO A 47 5.95 16.66 9.96
CA PRO A 47 5.49 15.30 9.72
C PRO A 47 5.03 14.62 11.02
N LEU A 48 3.95 13.85 10.94
CA LEU A 48 3.35 13.11 12.05
C LEU A 48 3.82 11.65 12.00
N HIS A 49 4.68 11.28 12.95
CA HIS A 49 5.19 9.91 13.12
C HIS A 49 6.01 9.36 11.93
N HIS A 50 6.57 10.24 11.10
CA HIS A 50 7.54 9.89 10.06
C HIS A 50 8.53 11.04 9.83
N ASN A 51 9.62 10.78 9.09
CA ASN A 51 10.65 11.80 8.79
C ASN A 51 10.56 12.33 7.35
N TYR A 52 9.64 11.82 6.54
CA TYR A 52 9.46 12.28 5.17
C TYR A 52 8.90 13.70 5.11
N THR A 53 9.53 14.56 4.31
CA THR A 53 9.11 15.94 4.06
C THR A 53 9.03 16.20 2.55
N PRO A 54 7.85 16.54 1.99
CA PRO A 54 7.72 16.87 0.57
C PRO A 54 8.36 18.23 0.28
N ALA A 55 8.68 18.50 -0.99
CA ALA A 55 9.23 19.79 -1.39
C ALA A 55 8.23 20.94 -1.09
N GLU A 56 6.94 20.69 -1.35
CA GLU A 56 5.86 21.64 -1.15
C GLU A 56 4.54 20.91 -0.78
N ILE A 57 3.74 21.51 0.10
CA ILE A 57 2.33 21.16 0.29
C ILE A 57 1.49 22.39 -0.07
N SER A 58 0.57 22.22 -1.01
CA SER A 58 -0.39 23.25 -1.43
C SER A 58 -1.78 22.92 -0.90
N CYS A 59 -2.40 23.87 -0.20
CA CYS A 59 -3.69 23.74 0.44
C CYS A 59 -4.67 24.78 -0.10
N GLN A 60 -5.82 24.32 -0.59
CA GLN A 60 -6.89 25.19 -1.08
C GLN A 60 -7.99 25.33 -0.02
N ASN A 61 -8.49 26.55 0.19
CA ASN A 61 -9.62 26.80 1.05
C ASN A 61 -10.92 26.49 0.31
N MET A 62 -11.63 25.47 0.76
CA MET A 62 -12.88 25.01 0.15
C MET A 62 -14.09 25.84 0.57
N ARG A 63 -13.96 26.77 1.52
CA ARG A 63 -15.06 27.57 2.10
C ARG A 63 -14.67 29.03 2.35
N ILE A 64 -14.49 29.79 1.28
CA ILE A 64 -14.19 31.24 1.37
C ILE A 64 -15.32 31.99 2.08
N GLY A 65 -14.96 32.92 2.98
CA GLY A 65 -15.91 33.71 3.78
C GLY A 65 -16.38 33.04 5.08
N HIS A 66 -16.05 31.76 5.28
CA HIS A 66 -16.27 31.01 6.52
C HIS A 66 -14.92 30.55 7.12
N PHE A 67 -14.95 29.93 8.30
CA PHE A 67 -13.76 29.24 8.80
C PHE A 67 -13.28 28.21 7.76
N PRO A 68 -11.97 28.21 7.44
CA PRO A 68 -11.47 27.51 6.28
C PRO A 68 -11.61 26.01 6.45
N THR A 69 -11.94 25.34 5.35
CA THR A 69 -11.84 23.89 5.23
C THR A 69 -10.76 23.62 4.20
N TRP A 70 -9.61 23.13 4.63
CA TRP A 70 -8.45 22.98 3.77
C TRP A 70 -8.47 21.64 3.04
N LYS A 71 -8.20 21.67 1.73
CA LYS A 71 -7.85 20.50 0.94
C LYS A 71 -6.40 20.60 0.50
N CYS A 72 -5.55 19.77 1.06
CA CYS A 72 -4.10 19.80 0.84
C CYS A 72 -3.61 18.69 -0.09
N GLN A 73 -2.59 19.00 -0.89
CA GLN A 73 -1.90 18.07 -1.77
C GLN A 73 -0.40 18.31 -1.70
N ALA A 74 0.39 17.23 -1.67
CA ALA A 74 1.84 17.31 -1.77
C ALA A 74 2.26 17.49 -3.24
N SER A 75 3.35 18.21 -3.48
CA SER A 75 3.95 18.36 -4.82
C SER A 75 4.56 17.07 -5.36
N ASP A 76 4.99 16.20 -4.46
CA ASP A 76 5.79 15.03 -4.78
C ASP A 76 4.91 13.95 -5.42
N SER A 77 5.37 13.40 -6.54
CA SER A 77 4.56 12.51 -7.36
C SER A 77 4.18 11.22 -6.64
N GLY A 78 2.87 10.94 -6.60
CA GLY A 78 2.30 9.80 -5.90
C GLY A 78 2.44 9.89 -4.40
N VAL A 79 2.47 11.08 -3.83
CA VAL A 79 2.32 11.29 -2.40
C VAL A 79 0.91 11.81 -2.12
N ASN A 80 0.17 11.07 -1.29
CA ASN A 80 -1.13 11.46 -0.81
C ASN A 80 -1.05 11.80 0.68
N LEU A 81 -1.69 12.88 1.09
CA LEU A 81 -1.84 13.22 2.51
C LEU A 81 -3.08 12.50 3.05
N THR A 82 -2.94 11.70 4.10
CA THR A 82 -4.05 10.95 4.71
C THR A 82 -4.65 11.61 5.92
N ASP A 83 -3.83 12.34 6.66
CA ASP A 83 -4.22 13.09 7.84
C ASP A 83 -3.42 14.38 7.87
N TYR A 84 -4.06 15.50 8.17
CA TYR A 84 -3.36 16.77 8.34
C TYR A 84 -4.20 17.80 9.09
N THR A 85 -3.50 18.63 9.86
CA THR A 85 -4.07 19.81 10.54
C THR A 85 -3.26 21.04 10.18
N ILE A 86 -3.95 22.15 9.90
CA ILE A 86 -3.32 23.46 9.69
C ILE A 86 -3.63 24.32 10.91
N GLU A 87 -2.57 24.86 11.50
CA GLU A 87 -2.64 25.70 12.69
C GLU A 87 -1.96 27.03 12.37
N CYS A 88 -2.59 28.14 12.76
CA CYS A 88 -2.06 29.50 12.60
C CYS A 88 -2.18 30.23 13.95
N GLU A 89 -1.30 31.20 14.19
CA GLU A 89 -1.33 31.96 15.44
C GLU A 89 -2.40 33.07 15.38
N GLY A 90 -3.49 32.91 16.13
CA GLY A 90 -4.59 33.88 16.19
C GLY A 90 -4.26 35.13 17.01
N LYS A 91 -4.79 36.29 16.60
CA LYS A 91 -4.52 37.59 17.23
C LYS A 91 -4.89 37.61 18.72
N ASN A 92 -6.08 37.15 19.08
CA ASN A 92 -6.57 37.17 20.46
C ASN A 92 -6.64 35.77 21.11
N GLY A 93 -6.14 34.73 20.44
CA GLY A 93 -6.16 33.35 20.94
C GLY A 93 -6.56 32.34 19.88
N GLU A 94 -6.93 31.15 20.35
CA GLU A 94 -7.39 30.05 19.50
C GLU A 94 -8.73 30.40 18.82
N ASN A 95 -8.91 29.98 17.57
CA ASN A 95 -10.10 30.28 16.74
C ASN A 95 -10.32 31.75 16.36
N ASP A 96 -9.37 32.66 16.60
CA ASP A 96 -9.47 34.03 16.08
C ASP A 96 -9.43 34.02 14.54
N PRO A 97 -10.40 34.61 13.83
CA PRO A 97 -10.36 34.70 12.37
C PRO A 97 -9.19 35.55 11.85
N PHE A 98 -8.64 36.45 12.68
CA PHE A 98 -7.45 37.23 12.33
C PHE A 98 -6.20 36.53 12.86
N VAL A 99 -5.37 36.04 11.93
CA VAL A 99 -4.15 35.28 12.24
C VAL A 99 -2.90 36.06 11.84
N LEU A 100 -1.81 35.87 12.57
CA LEU A 100 -0.52 36.50 12.27
C LEU A 100 -0.04 36.05 10.88
N ARG A 101 0.39 36.99 10.05
CA ARG A 101 0.90 36.69 8.71
C ARG A 101 2.10 35.74 8.78
N ASN A 102 2.08 34.71 7.92
CA ASN A 102 3.10 33.65 7.85
C ASN A 102 3.27 32.83 9.15
N SER A 103 2.28 32.80 10.03
CA SER A 103 2.30 31.97 11.25
C SER A 103 1.77 30.56 11.07
N CYS A 104 1.17 30.28 9.90
CA CYS A 104 0.55 28.99 9.65
C CYS A 104 1.59 27.89 9.43
N PHE A 105 1.35 26.72 10.00
CA PHE A 105 2.08 25.47 9.73
C PHE A 105 1.10 24.32 9.52
N ILE A 106 1.60 23.24 8.94
CA ILE A 106 0.83 22.02 8.71
C ILE A 106 1.49 20.83 9.42
N ARG A 107 0.70 20.12 10.21
CA ARG A 107 1.01 18.77 10.68
C ARG A 107 0.40 17.78 9.72
N TYR A 108 1.12 16.75 9.29
CA TYR A 108 0.59 15.84 8.27
C TYR A 108 1.15 14.42 8.35
N ARG A 109 0.36 13.47 7.87
CA ARG A 109 0.74 12.10 7.55
C ARG A 109 0.69 11.92 6.03
N ALA A 110 1.79 11.46 5.45
CA ALA A 110 1.90 11.17 4.02
C ALA A 110 1.94 9.65 3.75
N ILE A 111 1.20 9.21 2.73
CA ILE A 111 1.27 7.87 2.15
C ILE A 111 1.71 7.97 0.70
N PHE A 112 2.37 6.93 0.19
CA PHE A 112 2.85 6.88 -1.19
C PHE A 112 1.88 6.03 -2.03
N ASN A 113 1.67 6.35 -3.29
CA ASN A 113 0.86 5.60 -4.25
C ASN A 113 1.81 4.74 -5.11
N PRO A 114 1.60 3.42 -5.25
CA PRO A 114 2.62 2.54 -5.81
C PRO A 114 2.78 2.69 -7.33
N ASN A 115 1.81 3.27 -8.03
CA ASN A 115 1.86 3.37 -9.49
C ASN A 115 2.87 4.42 -10.01
N THR A 116 3.38 5.30 -9.16
CA THR A 116 4.42 6.28 -9.51
C THR A 116 5.84 5.80 -9.20
N MET A 117 6.00 4.58 -8.65
CA MET A 117 7.32 4.00 -8.30
C MET A 117 8.25 3.78 -9.49
N LYS A 118 7.77 3.86 -10.74
CA LYS A 118 8.65 3.88 -11.92
C LYS A 118 9.60 5.10 -11.94
N HIS A 119 9.35 6.13 -11.13
CA HIS A 119 10.21 7.33 -11.06
C HIS A 119 11.13 7.43 -9.83
N PHE A 120 11.05 6.50 -8.87
CA PHE A 120 11.95 6.49 -7.71
C PHE A 120 13.34 5.87 -7.99
N GLN A 121 13.71 5.72 -9.26
CA GLN A 121 14.85 4.91 -9.69
C GLN A 121 16.23 5.59 -9.65
N ASN A 122 16.40 6.91 -9.46
CA ASN A 122 17.73 7.50 -9.76
C ASN A 122 18.55 8.07 -8.60
N ASP A 123 18.01 8.85 -7.66
CA ASP A 123 18.93 9.57 -6.75
C ASP A 123 19.16 8.88 -5.39
N ASN A 124 18.10 8.38 -4.72
CA ASN A 124 18.26 7.63 -3.46
C ASN A 124 18.62 6.15 -3.65
N TYR A 125 18.33 5.56 -4.81
CA TYR A 125 18.61 4.14 -5.07
C TYR A 125 20.12 3.88 -5.19
N GLN A 126 20.86 4.80 -5.82
CA GLN A 126 22.31 4.69 -5.98
C GLN A 126 23.05 4.87 -4.65
N GLU A 127 22.63 5.80 -3.81
CA GLU A 127 23.21 6.00 -2.47
C GLU A 127 22.89 4.82 -1.54
N TYR A 128 21.65 4.30 -1.60
CA TYR A 128 21.26 3.06 -0.94
C TYR A 128 22.12 1.87 -1.37
N TYR A 129 22.32 1.66 -2.69
CA TYR A 129 23.14 0.57 -3.20
C TYR A 129 24.61 0.70 -2.77
N LYS A 130 25.16 1.91 -2.76
CA LYS A 130 26.53 2.16 -2.25
C LYS A 130 26.68 1.82 -0.78
N SER A 131 25.72 2.23 0.05
CA SER A 131 25.68 1.88 1.48
C SER A 131 25.57 0.37 1.68
N TYR A 132 24.71 -0.31 0.92
CA TYR A 132 24.56 -1.77 0.94
C TYR A 132 25.86 -2.51 0.55
N GLN A 133 26.56 -2.05 -0.49
CA GLN A 133 27.85 -2.63 -0.90
C GLN A 133 28.94 -2.44 0.16
N GLN A 134 28.95 -1.31 0.87
CA GLN A 134 29.86 -1.09 1.98
C GLN A 134 29.62 -2.09 3.13
N TYR A 135 28.38 -2.52 3.37
CA TYR A 135 28.12 -3.51 4.41
C TYR A 135 28.57 -4.92 4.01
N ASN A 136 28.44 -5.29 2.74
CA ASN A 136 28.80 -6.63 2.25
C ASN A 136 30.27 -6.99 2.49
N GLN A 137 31.18 -6.02 2.62
CA GLN A 137 32.59 -6.28 2.93
C GLN A 137 32.82 -6.91 4.32
N PHE A 138 31.85 -6.78 5.23
CA PHE A 138 31.94 -7.28 6.60
C PHE A 138 31.38 -8.70 6.77
N PHE A 139 30.81 -9.28 5.71
CA PHE A 139 30.20 -10.60 5.71
C PHE A 139 30.93 -11.55 4.75
N ASP A 140 31.05 -12.81 5.12
CA ASP A 140 31.52 -13.91 4.26
C ASP A 140 30.36 -14.85 3.98
N ASN A 141 29.87 -14.91 2.73
CA ASN A 141 28.67 -15.64 2.35
C ASN A 141 27.45 -15.34 3.26
N GLY A 142 27.27 -14.06 3.64
CA GLY A 142 26.21 -13.61 4.54
C GLY A 142 26.52 -13.75 6.04
N ILE A 143 27.69 -14.29 6.40
CA ILE A 143 28.07 -14.53 7.80
C ILE A 143 29.02 -13.45 8.31
N PHE A 144 28.72 -12.87 9.47
CA PHE A 144 29.48 -11.77 10.04
C PHE A 144 30.92 -12.16 10.44
N ARG A 145 31.90 -11.31 10.11
CA ARG A 145 33.30 -11.48 10.54
C ARG A 145 33.56 -10.79 11.88
N GLN A 146 33.96 -11.54 12.92
CA GLN A 146 34.20 -11.03 14.28
C GLN A 146 35.23 -9.89 14.38
N GLN A 147 36.17 -9.78 13.45
CA GLN A 147 37.18 -8.69 13.43
C GLN A 147 36.69 -7.40 12.76
N SER A 148 35.42 -7.33 12.31
CA SER A 148 34.92 -6.17 11.56
C SER A 148 34.40 -5.04 12.46
N GLN A 149 34.57 -3.80 12.00
CA GLN A 149 34.08 -2.58 12.67
C GLN A 149 32.60 -2.29 12.38
N LEU A 150 31.80 -3.30 12.00
CA LEU A 150 30.39 -3.09 11.67
C LEU A 150 29.62 -2.61 12.89
N ALA A 151 28.85 -1.54 12.71
CA ALA A 151 27.97 -1.01 13.74
C ALA A 151 26.54 -1.58 13.59
N PRO A 152 25.79 -1.75 14.69
CA PRO A 152 24.36 -2.02 14.63
C PRO A 152 23.59 -0.87 13.97
N ILE A 153 22.41 -1.18 13.45
CA ILE A 153 21.44 -0.18 13.01
C ILE A 153 20.24 -0.22 13.96
N ARG A 154 19.77 0.94 14.42
CA ARG A 154 18.50 1.00 15.16
C ARG A 154 17.35 0.67 14.21
N LEU A 155 16.55 -0.32 14.55
CA LEU A 155 15.40 -0.77 13.74
C LEU A 155 14.45 0.38 13.42
N ARG A 156 14.23 1.29 14.38
CA ARG A 156 13.36 2.48 14.20
C ARG A 156 13.89 3.48 13.17
N ASP A 157 15.20 3.50 12.94
CA ASP A 157 15.85 4.42 11.99
C ASP A 157 15.89 3.84 10.57
N VAL A 158 15.51 2.57 10.40
CA VAL A 158 15.38 1.95 9.07
C VAL A 158 14.15 2.54 8.39
N SER A 159 14.37 3.31 7.33
CA SER A 159 13.29 3.95 6.57
C SER A 159 12.61 3.00 5.58
N LEU A 160 13.37 2.06 5.04
CA LEU A 160 12.98 1.26 3.88
C LEU A 160 13.75 -0.05 3.85
N LEU A 161 13.04 -1.13 3.50
CA LEU A 161 13.59 -2.45 3.24
C LEU A 161 13.20 -2.86 1.83
N TYR A 162 14.17 -3.38 1.09
CA TYR A 162 13.98 -3.88 -0.24
C TYR A 162 14.41 -5.35 -0.28
N PHE A 163 13.47 -6.20 -0.62
CA PHE A 163 13.61 -7.64 -0.65
C PHE A 163 13.60 -8.13 -2.08
N GLN A 164 14.54 -9.00 -2.43
CA GLN A 164 14.60 -9.67 -3.73
C GLN A 164 14.42 -11.17 -3.58
N LYS A 165 13.75 -11.77 -4.55
CA LYS A 165 13.57 -13.23 -4.60
C LYS A 165 14.93 -13.93 -4.61
N ASN A 166 15.05 -15.00 -3.83
CA ASN A 166 16.26 -15.81 -3.64
C ASN A 166 17.44 -15.10 -2.94
N GLN A 167 17.26 -13.86 -2.46
CA GLN A 167 18.29 -13.17 -1.69
C GLN A 167 18.34 -13.73 -0.27
N LEU A 168 19.55 -14.05 0.19
CA LEU A 168 19.80 -14.52 1.55
C LEU A 168 19.97 -13.35 2.52
N THR A 169 19.60 -13.56 3.77
CA THR A 169 19.89 -12.61 4.86
C THR A 169 21.35 -12.67 5.27
N THR A 170 21.82 -11.62 5.93
CA THR A 170 23.06 -11.66 6.70
C THR A 170 22.81 -12.10 8.14
N SER A 171 23.80 -12.70 8.80
CA SER A 171 23.68 -13.10 10.20
C SER A 171 24.96 -12.91 11.03
N ARG A 172 24.81 -12.55 12.31
CA ARG A 172 25.90 -12.61 13.30
C ARG A 172 25.96 -13.94 14.05
N ARG A 173 24.86 -14.69 14.06
CA ARG A 173 24.71 -15.99 14.75
C ARG A 173 24.92 -17.21 13.86
N ASN A 174 25.36 -16.98 12.62
CA ASN A 174 25.55 -17.98 11.58
C ASN A 174 24.24 -18.66 11.11
N GLU A 175 23.11 -17.96 11.20
CA GLU A 175 21.79 -18.44 10.78
C GLU A 175 21.28 -17.61 9.60
N VAL A 176 21.47 -18.13 8.39
CA VAL A 176 21.11 -17.44 7.15
C VAL A 176 19.81 -18.00 6.59
N TYR A 177 18.89 -17.10 6.21
CA TYR A 177 17.57 -17.45 5.71
C TYR A 177 17.31 -16.83 4.33
N GLN A 178 16.29 -17.34 3.63
CA GLN A 178 15.70 -16.58 2.53
C GLN A 178 15.08 -15.31 3.09
N SER A 179 15.44 -14.16 2.51
CA SER A 179 14.91 -12.84 2.93
C SER A 179 13.43 -12.67 2.61
N MET A 180 12.87 -13.50 1.74
CA MET A 180 11.44 -13.56 1.42
C MET A 180 10.91 -14.97 1.65
N GLN A 181 9.90 -15.10 2.50
CA GLN A 181 9.31 -16.37 2.91
C GLN A 181 7.79 -16.36 2.67
N PRO A 182 7.29 -17.03 1.61
CA PRO A 182 5.86 -17.12 1.36
C PRO A 182 5.20 -18.06 2.37
N SER A 183 3.96 -17.75 2.75
CA SER A 183 3.11 -18.67 3.52
C SER A 183 2.75 -19.91 2.68
N ALA A 184 2.38 -21.01 3.35
CA ALA A 184 1.97 -22.24 2.66
C ALA A 184 0.75 -22.05 1.73
N ASN A 185 -0.08 -21.03 2.00
CA ASN A 185 -1.29 -20.71 1.22
C ASN A 185 -1.07 -19.55 0.24
N ASN A 186 0.18 -19.18 -0.01
CA ASN A 186 0.52 -18.07 -0.88
C ASN A 186 0.18 -18.36 -2.35
N PHE A 187 -0.53 -17.45 -3.00
CA PHE A 187 -0.94 -17.61 -4.40
C PHE A 187 0.06 -17.02 -5.39
N TYR A 188 0.94 -16.11 -4.95
CA TYR A 188 1.84 -15.38 -5.82
C TYR A 188 3.15 -15.02 -5.12
N GLU A 189 4.28 -15.30 -5.77
CA GLU A 189 5.62 -14.94 -5.28
C GLU A 189 6.22 -13.82 -6.13
N PRO A 190 6.21 -12.56 -5.67
CA PRO A 190 6.81 -11.46 -6.41
C PRO A 190 8.33 -11.62 -6.51
N SER A 191 8.92 -11.06 -7.57
CA SER A 191 10.38 -10.99 -7.70
C SER A 191 10.99 -10.01 -6.70
N GLU A 192 10.24 -8.97 -6.32
CA GLU A 192 10.71 -7.87 -5.49
C GLU A 192 9.59 -7.34 -4.59
N VAL A 193 9.93 -7.02 -3.34
CA VAL A 193 9.03 -6.36 -2.38
C VAL A 193 9.75 -5.17 -1.73
N LEU A 194 9.04 -4.07 -1.64
CA LEU A 194 9.47 -2.87 -0.93
C LEU A 194 8.62 -2.68 0.32
N CYS A 195 9.24 -2.66 1.50
CA CYS A 195 8.59 -2.34 2.75
C CYS A 195 9.06 -1.00 3.29
N ARG A 196 8.12 -0.10 3.57
CA ARG A 196 8.40 1.23 4.12
C ARG A 196 8.04 1.27 5.60
N ASN A 197 8.92 1.85 6.40
CA ASN A 197 8.59 2.18 7.78
C ASN A 197 7.55 3.31 7.78
N ILE A 198 6.36 3.02 8.30
CA ILE A 198 5.22 3.95 8.38
C ILE A 198 5.00 4.51 9.79
N GLY A 199 5.87 4.17 10.73
CA GLY A 199 5.81 4.66 12.10
C GLY A 199 6.17 3.57 13.12
N PHE A 200 5.97 3.92 14.38
CA PHE A 200 6.25 3.07 15.53
C PHE A 200 5.02 3.08 16.44
N ASP A 201 4.51 1.91 16.80
CA ASP A 201 3.26 1.78 17.57
C ASP A 201 3.47 1.79 19.10
N GLY A 202 4.71 1.98 19.55
CA GLY A 202 5.09 1.88 20.97
C GLY A 202 5.88 0.61 21.30
N GLN A 203 5.78 -0.43 20.46
CA GLN A 203 6.49 -1.71 20.64
C GLN A 203 7.40 -2.03 19.46
N THR A 204 6.89 -1.96 18.23
CA THR A 204 7.64 -2.31 17.01
C THR A 204 7.43 -1.30 15.89
N VAL A 205 8.28 -1.39 14.87
CA VAL A 205 8.12 -0.63 13.64
C VAL A 205 6.95 -1.18 12.85
N MET A 206 6.07 -0.29 12.40
CA MET A 206 4.99 -0.62 11.49
C MET A 206 5.51 -0.54 10.05
N TRP A 207 5.29 -1.62 9.28
CA TRP A 207 5.74 -1.73 7.90
C TRP A 207 4.57 -1.71 6.92
N GLU A 208 4.67 -0.90 5.87
CA GLU A 208 3.81 -0.98 4.70
C GLU A 208 4.60 -1.65 3.56
N CYS A 209 4.22 -2.88 3.20
CA CYS A 209 4.89 -3.66 2.17
C CYS A 209 4.11 -3.66 0.85
N ARG A 210 4.84 -3.55 -0.26
CA ARG A 210 4.29 -3.53 -1.62
C ARG A 210 5.14 -4.35 -2.57
N ALA A 211 4.48 -5.14 -3.38
CA ALA A 211 5.11 -6.07 -4.30
C ALA A 211 4.91 -5.61 -5.75
N SER A 212 5.87 -5.93 -6.62
CA SER A 212 5.65 -5.88 -8.06
C SER A 212 4.75 -7.06 -8.46
N ILE A 213 3.45 -6.81 -8.55
CA ILE A 213 2.46 -7.81 -8.95
C ILE A 213 1.91 -7.43 -10.33
N GLU A 214 2.08 -8.30 -11.32
CA GLU A 214 1.59 -8.06 -12.69
C GLU A 214 0.06 -8.06 -12.77
N ASN A 215 -0.61 -8.82 -11.90
CA ASN A 215 -2.06 -8.95 -11.87
C ASN A 215 -2.68 -8.15 -10.71
N LYS A 216 -3.47 -7.12 -11.06
CA LYS A 216 -4.13 -6.18 -10.13
C LYS A 216 -5.13 -6.83 -9.16
N ASN A 217 -5.49 -8.11 -9.36
CA ASN A 217 -6.45 -8.82 -8.53
C ASN A 217 -5.82 -9.47 -7.28
N TYR A 218 -4.52 -9.31 -7.03
CA TYR A 218 -3.85 -9.86 -5.86
C TYR A 218 -3.34 -8.76 -4.93
N HIS A 219 -3.34 -9.07 -3.64
CA HIS A 219 -2.84 -8.18 -2.59
C HIS A 219 -2.21 -8.99 -1.47
N PHE A 220 -1.37 -8.35 -0.65
CA PHE A 220 -0.93 -8.93 0.61
C PHE A 220 -2.14 -9.10 1.53
N LYS A 221 -2.38 -10.34 1.95
CA LYS A 221 -3.23 -10.66 3.10
C LYS A 221 -2.46 -10.47 4.40
N THR A 222 -1.20 -10.91 4.42
CA THR A 222 -0.27 -10.71 5.54
C THR A 222 1.11 -10.31 5.02
N ALA A 223 1.81 -9.50 5.79
CA ALA A 223 3.20 -9.11 5.56
C ALA A 223 3.84 -8.78 6.91
N HIS A 224 4.81 -9.59 7.32
CA HIS A 224 5.50 -9.47 8.60
C HIS A 224 7.00 -9.36 8.35
N VAL A 225 7.61 -8.29 8.88
CA VAL A 225 9.06 -8.08 8.82
C VAL A 225 9.66 -8.43 10.17
N SER A 226 10.71 -9.24 10.14
CA SER A 226 11.50 -9.60 11.32
C SER A 226 12.99 -9.45 11.01
N CYS A 227 13.80 -8.94 11.93
CA CYS A 227 15.23 -8.75 11.73
C CYS A 227 16.02 -9.37 12.87
N GLU A 228 17.26 -9.76 12.61
CA GLU A 228 18.15 -10.27 13.65
C GLU A 228 18.57 -9.13 14.58
N GLY A 229 18.17 -9.21 15.85
CA GLY A 229 18.62 -8.25 16.86
C GLY A 229 20.10 -8.42 17.20
N TRP A 230 20.80 -7.31 17.40
CA TRP A 230 22.26 -7.25 17.47
C TRP A 230 22.83 -8.13 18.59
N ASN A 231 22.30 -8.03 19.81
CA ASN A 231 22.71 -8.84 20.97
C ASN A 231 21.73 -10.00 21.24
N GLY A 232 20.46 -9.87 20.83
CA GLY A 232 19.43 -10.86 21.13
C GLY A 232 18.09 -10.58 20.45
N ALA A 233 17.12 -11.48 20.66
CA ALA A 233 15.75 -11.28 20.17
C ALA A 233 15.09 -10.09 20.91
N GLY A 234 14.37 -9.25 20.17
CA GLY A 234 13.68 -8.07 20.72
C GLY A 234 14.54 -6.81 20.86
N ASP A 235 15.81 -6.85 20.45
CA ASP A 235 16.66 -5.66 20.48
C ASP A 235 16.16 -4.56 19.55
N SER A 236 16.28 -3.32 20.01
CA SER A 236 16.03 -2.12 19.17
C SER A 236 17.10 -1.90 18.12
N GLU A 237 18.24 -2.57 18.25
CA GLU A 237 19.38 -2.55 17.33
C GLU A 237 19.45 -3.89 16.60
N ILE A 238 19.67 -3.85 15.30
CA ILE A 238 19.61 -5.00 14.41
C ILE A 238 20.89 -5.14 13.58
N VAL A 239 21.10 -6.35 13.06
CA VAL A 239 22.17 -6.67 12.12
C VAL A 239 21.81 -6.12 10.73
N PRO A 240 22.65 -5.28 10.11
CA PRO A 240 22.42 -4.77 8.76
C PRO A 240 22.26 -5.90 7.74
N GLY A 241 21.17 -5.93 6.97
CA GLY A 241 20.91 -6.97 5.96
C GLY A 241 20.24 -8.25 6.48
N SER A 242 19.88 -8.30 7.77
CA SER A 242 19.34 -9.51 8.40
C SER A 242 17.82 -9.68 8.34
N CYS A 243 17.11 -8.68 7.81
CA CYS A 243 15.65 -8.70 7.83
C CYS A 243 15.06 -9.75 6.87
N VAL A 244 14.00 -10.40 7.31
CA VAL A 244 13.16 -11.37 6.60
C VAL A 244 11.75 -10.78 6.46
N LEU A 245 11.15 -10.97 5.30
CA LEU A 245 9.74 -10.73 5.03
C LEU A 245 9.00 -12.08 4.93
N GLU A 246 8.10 -12.31 5.88
CA GLU A 246 7.11 -13.38 5.81
C GLU A 246 5.82 -12.81 5.21
N TYR A 247 5.24 -13.47 4.21
CA TYR A 247 4.08 -12.90 3.51
C TYR A 247 3.09 -13.93 2.97
N GLU A 248 1.83 -13.52 2.85
CA GLU A 248 0.81 -14.21 2.07
C GLU A 248 0.17 -13.21 1.10
N ILE A 249 0.20 -13.54 -0.19
CA ILE A 249 -0.53 -12.83 -1.23
C ILE A 249 -1.68 -13.70 -1.71
N GLY A 250 -2.87 -13.09 -1.82
CA GLY A 250 -4.07 -13.76 -2.29
C GLY A 250 -5.00 -12.85 -3.09
N PRO A 251 -6.05 -13.41 -3.70
CA PRO A 251 -6.98 -12.66 -4.51
C PRO A 251 -7.75 -11.64 -3.65
N ILE A 252 -8.04 -10.47 -4.22
CA ILE A 252 -8.98 -9.50 -3.64
C ILE A 252 -10.36 -10.16 -3.64
N SER A 253 -10.90 -10.47 -2.46
CA SER A 253 -12.27 -10.93 -2.34
C SER A 253 -13.18 -9.76 -2.71
N GLN A 254 -13.76 -9.78 -3.91
CA GLN A 254 -14.90 -8.92 -4.22
C GLN A 254 -16.09 -9.46 -3.43
N ASP A 255 -16.48 -8.76 -2.38
CA ASP A 255 -17.77 -8.98 -1.72
C ASP A 255 -18.88 -8.66 -2.75
N SER A 256 -19.31 -9.67 -3.48
CA SER A 256 -20.41 -9.61 -4.44
C SER A 256 -21.78 -9.53 -3.76
N GLY A 257 -21.82 -9.45 -2.42
CA GLY A 257 -23.05 -9.45 -1.63
C GLY A 257 -23.99 -8.29 -1.95
N LEU A 258 -23.48 -7.06 -2.12
CA LEU A 258 -24.35 -5.90 -2.33
C LEU A 258 -24.81 -5.77 -3.79
N PHE A 259 -23.94 -6.07 -4.75
CA PHE A 259 -24.28 -6.03 -6.18
C PHE A 259 -25.28 -7.12 -6.57
N GLY A 260 -25.16 -8.32 -5.98
CA GLY A 260 -26.15 -9.39 -6.18
C GLY A 260 -27.55 -8.99 -5.69
N ILE A 261 -27.63 -8.37 -4.51
CA ILE A 261 -28.92 -7.93 -3.95
C ILE A 261 -29.52 -6.80 -4.79
N ILE A 262 -28.73 -5.81 -5.21
CA ILE A 262 -29.21 -4.71 -6.06
C ILE A 262 -29.70 -5.23 -7.42
N LEU A 263 -29.01 -6.21 -8.02
CA LEU A 263 -29.44 -6.80 -9.28
C LEU A 263 -30.78 -7.54 -9.12
N ILE A 264 -30.93 -8.30 -8.03
CA ILE A 264 -32.16 -9.02 -7.72
C ILE A 264 -33.31 -8.03 -7.45
N THR A 265 -33.09 -6.97 -6.69
CA THR A 265 -34.13 -5.98 -6.40
C THR A 265 -34.56 -5.22 -7.65
N VAL A 266 -33.64 -4.84 -8.54
CA VAL A 266 -33.97 -4.20 -9.82
C VAL A 266 -34.79 -5.13 -10.71
N VAL A 267 -34.42 -6.42 -10.80
CA VAL A 267 -35.18 -7.42 -11.58
C VAL A 267 -36.58 -7.62 -10.99
N VAL A 268 -36.71 -7.72 -9.67
CA VAL A 268 -38.02 -7.84 -9.00
C VAL A 268 -38.86 -6.59 -9.22
N CYS A 269 -38.29 -5.39 -9.09
CA CYS A 269 -38.99 -4.13 -9.37
C CYS A 269 -39.43 -4.02 -10.83
N MET A 270 -38.61 -4.46 -11.79
CA MET A 270 -38.97 -4.52 -13.21
C MET A 270 -40.13 -5.48 -13.47
N ILE A 271 -40.11 -6.68 -12.87
CA ILE A 271 -41.21 -7.65 -12.99
C ILE A 271 -42.49 -7.07 -12.39
N LEU A 272 -42.42 -6.50 -11.19
CA LEU A 272 -43.56 -5.85 -10.54
C LEU A 272 -44.10 -4.69 -11.37
N PHE A 273 -43.23 -3.86 -11.93
CA PHE A 273 -43.62 -2.77 -12.83
C PHE A 273 -44.30 -3.28 -14.10
N CYS A 274 -43.79 -4.35 -14.73
CA CYS A 274 -44.42 -4.99 -15.89
C CYS A 274 -45.81 -5.55 -15.56
N VAL A 275 -45.98 -6.16 -14.38
CA VAL A 275 -47.28 -6.68 -13.93
C VAL A 275 -48.25 -5.54 -13.61
N CYS A 276 -47.80 -4.49 -12.91
CA CYS A 276 -48.63 -3.35 -12.50
C CYS A 276 -49.01 -2.42 -13.67
N THR A 277 -48.19 -2.32 -14.72
CA THR A 277 -48.48 -1.48 -15.88
C THR A 277 -49.35 -2.15 -16.95
N GLY A 278 -49.77 -3.41 -16.73
CA GLY A 278 -50.88 -4.03 -17.46
C GLY A 278 -50.71 -4.12 -18.98
N LYS A 279 -49.51 -3.95 -19.52
CA LYS A 279 -49.24 -4.06 -20.97
C LYS A 279 -48.80 -5.48 -21.36
N CYS A 280 -49.54 -6.49 -20.91
CA CYS A 280 -49.61 -7.75 -21.64
C CYS A 280 -50.54 -7.54 -22.84
N ARG A 281 -49.95 -7.07 -23.94
CA ARG A 281 -50.63 -6.95 -25.23
C ARG A 281 -50.91 -8.35 -25.76
N ASN A 282 -52.09 -8.88 -25.42
CA ASN A 282 -52.68 -10.03 -26.11
C ASN A 282 -52.84 -9.68 -27.58
N ASN A 283 -52.09 -10.36 -28.45
CA ASN A 283 -52.47 -10.47 -29.85
C ASN A 283 -52.65 -11.96 -30.14
N GLY A 284 -53.89 -12.41 -29.95
CA GLY A 284 -54.33 -13.72 -30.39
C GLY A 284 -54.40 -13.74 -31.90
N ASN A 285 -53.61 -14.60 -32.52
CA ASN A 285 -53.99 -15.31 -33.72
C ASN A 285 -52.92 -16.37 -33.97
N TYR A 286 -53.22 -17.64 -33.73
CA TYR A 286 -52.85 -18.69 -34.66
C TYR A 286 -53.75 -19.90 -34.44
N ASN A 287 -54.28 -20.34 -35.58
CA ASN A 287 -55.34 -21.32 -35.71
C ASN A 287 -54.94 -22.72 -35.23
N GLN A 288 -55.96 -23.37 -34.72
CA GLN A 288 -56.10 -24.79 -34.44
C GLN A 288 -55.76 -25.64 -35.68
N TYR A 289 -54.71 -26.46 -35.58
CA TYR A 289 -54.56 -27.69 -36.35
C TYR A 289 -54.03 -28.80 -35.43
N ASN A 290 -54.87 -29.82 -35.22
CA ASN A 290 -54.52 -31.06 -34.54
C ASN A 290 -53.54 -31.88 -35.39
N ALA A 291 -52.51 -32.45 -34.76
CA ALA A 291 -51.75 -33.58 -35.29
C ALA A 291 -51.04 -34.31 -34.13
N PRO A 292 -50.71 -35.60 -34.27
CA PRO A 292 -50.95 -36.61 -33.24
C PRO A 292 -49.73 -36.90 -32.35
N TYR A 293 -50.00 -37.60 -31.24
CA TYR A 293 -49.02 -38.32 -30.45
C TYR A 293 -48.14 -39.21 -31.36
N VAL A 294 -46.88 -38.81 -31.54
CA VAL A 294 -45.84 -39.63 -32.15
C VAL A 294 -44.74 -39.84 -31.11
N LYS A 295 -44.52 -41.12 -30.78
CA LYS A 295 -43.42 -41.61 -29.94
C LYS A 295 -42.09 -41.01 -30.42
N GLN A 296 -41.34 -40.41 -29.50
CA GLN A 296 -39.97 -39.99 -29.77
C GLN A 296 -39.12 -41.21 -30.17
N PRO A 297 -38.40 -41.16 -31.30
CA PRO A 297 -37.32 -42.08 -31.58
C PRO A 297 -36.06 -41.67 -30.80
N ASN A 298 -35.33 -42.70 -30.35
CA ASN A 298 -34.00 -42.60 -29.78
C ASN A 298 -33.07 -41.75 -30.67
N VAL A 299 -32.56 -40.63 -30.15
CA VAL A 299 -31.40 -39.95 -30.70
C VAL A 299 -30.31 -39.94 -29.63
N VAL A 300 -29.26 -40.66 -29.98
CA VAL A 300 -28.02 -40.89 -29.25
C VAL A 300 -27.31 -39.56 -28.99
N HIS A 301 -27.19 -39.16 -27.71
CA HIS A 301 -26.17 -38.18 -27.34
C HIS A 301 -24.83 -38.90 -27.26
N HIS A 302 -23.95 -38.61 -28.23
CA HIS A 302 -22.55 -39.00 -28.15
C HIS A 302 -21.92 -38.40 -26.89
N ILE A 303 -21.54 -39.31 -25.99
CA ILE A 303 -20.73 -39.07 -24.82
C ILE A 303 -19.30 -38.81 -25.32
N HIS A 304 -18.81 -37.57 -25.22
CA HIS A 304 -17.37 -37.34 -25.15
C HIS A 304 -16.93 -37.43 -23.69
N HIS A 305 -16.62 -38.66 -23.26
CA HIS A 305 -15.87 -38.88 -22.04
C HIS A 305 -14.47 -38.28 -22.24
N ASN A 306 -14.16 -37.24 -21.47
CA ASN A 306 -12.82 -36.67 -21.40
C ASN A 306 -11.93 -37.65 -20.60
N THR A 307 -11.42 -38.68 -21.29
CA THR A 307 -10.54 -39.72 -20.75
C THR A 307 -9.14 -39.20 -20.41
N ASP A 308 -8.77 -38.03 -20.94
CA ASP A 308 -7.43 -37.45 -20.81
C ASP A 308 -7.12 -36.98 -19.37
N TYR A 309 -8.14 -36.50 -18.64
CA TYR A 309 -7.97 -36.03 -17.26
C TYR A 309 -7.74 -37.16 -16.25
N ARG A 310 -8.31 -38.35 -16.53
CA ARG A 310 -8.25 -39.51 -15.61
C ARG A 310 -6.95 -40.30 -15.77
N GLU A 311 -6.34 -40.28 -16.96
CA GLU A 311 -5.03 -40.89 -17.21
C GLU A 311 -3.87 -40.03 -16.71
N LYS A 312 -3.97 -38.68 -16.82
CA LYS A 312 -2.97 -37.77 -16.23
C LYS A 312 -2.87 -37.91 -14.71
N LYS A 313 -4.01 -37.95 -14.03
CA LYS A 313 -4.04 -38.09 -12.56
C LYS A 313 -3.47 -39.44 -12.09
N LYS A 314 -3.73 -40.53 -12.84
CA LYS A 314 -3.13 -41.85 -12.53
C LYS A 314 -1.61 -41.88 -12.71
N LYS A 315 -1.06 -41.18 -13.70
CA LYS A 315 0.40 -41.09 -13.90
C LYS A 315 1.08 -40.26 -12.80
N GLU A 316 0.47 -39.16 -12.38
CA GLU A 316 0.99 -38.33 -11.27
C GLU A 316 1.00 -39.10 -9.94
N ASP A 317 -0.07 -39.86 -9.64
CA ASP A 317 -0.16 -40.68 -8.44
C ASP A 317 0.85 -41.85 -8.42
N GLU A 318 1.14 -42.47 -9.58
CA GLU A 318 2.16 -43.54 -9.70
C GLU A 318 3.60 -43.01 -9.57
N ASP A 319 3.89 -41.83 -10.12
CA ASP A 319 5.21 -41.21 -10.02
C ASP A 319 5.50 -40.71 -8.59
N GLU A 320 4.48 -40.22 -7.88
CA GLU A 320 4.61 -39.84 -6.47
C GLU A 320 4.82 -41.06 -5.56
N LYS A 321 4.18 -42.19 -5.87
CA LYS A 321 4.38 -43.46 -5.14
C LYS A 321 5.81 -44.01 -5.35
N LYS A 322 6.33 -43.99 -6.58
CA LYS A 322 7.72 -44.41 -6.86
C LYS A 322 8.76 -43.52 -6.19
N LYS A 323 8.52 -42.22 -6.08
CA LYS A 323 9.40 -41.30 -5.33
C LYS A 323 9.45 -41.65 -3.85
N ARG A 324 8.30 -41.91 -3.22
CA ARG A 324 8.22 -42.28 -1.79
C ARG A 324 8.92 -43.60 -1.50
N GLU A 325 8.77 -44.61 -2.37
CA GLU A 325 9.45 -45.90 -2.22
C GLU A 325 10.99 -45.78 -2.38
N SER A 326 11.48 -44.89 -3.27
CA SER A 326 12.93 -44.63 -3.41
C SER A 326 13.56 -43.92 -2.20
N THR A 327 12.79 -43.04 -1.53
CA THR A 327 13.25 -42.31 -0.35
C THR A 327 13.29 -43.22 0.89
N ILE A 328 12.34 -44.15 1.00
CA ILE A 328 12.33 -45.15 2.07
C ILE A 328 13.49 -46.14 1.89
N ALA A 329 13.79 -46.57 0.66
CA ALA A 329 14.93 -47.46 0.39
C ALA A 329 16.30 -46.83 0.70
N LYS A 330 16.46 -45.51 0.49
CA LYS A 330 17.69 -44.77 0.83
C LYS A 330 17.88 -44.51 2.33
N THR A 331 16.84 -44.69 3.13
CA THR A 331 16.88 -44.47 4.59
C THR A 331 17.10 -45.78 5.37
N SER A 332 17.01 -46.94 4.70
CA SER A 332 17.25 -48.26 5.29
C SER A 332 18.69 -48.78 5.11
N VAL A 333 19.57 -48.02 4.45
CA VAL A 333 21.00 -48.32 4.31
C VAL A 333 21.81 -47.15 4.85
N ARG A 334 21.74 -46.94 6.17
CA ARG A 334 22.75 -46.17 6.90
C ARG A 334 22.83 -46.61 8.35
#